data_AF-A0A0K0GIL9-F1
#
_entry.id   AF-A0A0K0GIL9-F1
#
_cell.length_a   1.000
_cell.length_b   1.000
_cell.length_c   1.000
_cell.angle_alpha   90.00
_cell.angle_beta   90.00
_cell.angle_gamma   90.00
#
_symmetry.space_group_name_H-M   'P 1'
#
loop_
_entity.id
_entity.type
_entity.pdbx_description
1 polymer ?
#
loop_
_entity_poly.entity_id
_entity_poly.type
_entity_poly.pdbx_seq_one_letter_code
_entity_poly.pdbx_strand_id
1 'polypeptide(L)'
;MDGLSIMVGGGDGQYVVTMESDELIVNVVNSSASGDEFVEITVGGQACEYPDIYVVGLDQVEAALRHRIFNEEGQDVEYEVIPK
;
A
#
# COMPACT_ATOMS: atom_id res chain seq x y z
N MET A 1 2.58 23.35 -3.32
CA MET A 1 3.24 22.08 -2.96
C MET A 1 2.11 21.10 -2.87
N ASP A 2 2.02 20.20 -3.83
CA ASP A 2 1.01 19.14 -3.79
C ASP A 2 1.28 18.32 -2.53
N GLY A 3 0.27 18.20 -1.68
CA GLY A 3 0.43 17.54 -0.39
C GLY A 3 0.50 16.03 -0.60
N LEU A 4 1.71 15.48 -0.72
CA LEU A 4 1.88 14.02 -0.70
C LEU A 4 1.71 13.51 0.74
N SER A 5 0.67 12.71 0.99
CA SER A 5 0.54 11.92 2.20
C SER A 5 0.87 10.45 1.90
N ILE A 6 1.55 9.80 2.85
CA ILE A 6 1.85 8.38 2.79
C ILE A 6 1.35 7.76 4.09
N MET A 7 0.50 6.77 3.97
CA MET A 7 -0.10 6.03 5.07
C MET A 7 0.38 4.60 5.01
N VAL A 8 0.98 4.13 6.10
CA VAL A 8 1.37 2.73 6.29
C VAL A 8 0.65 2.22 7.54
N GLY A 9 -0.25 1.27 7.34
CA GLY A 9 -0.97 0.56 8.40
C GLY A 9 -0.52 -0.89 8.48
N GLY A 10 -0.70 -1.53 9.63
CA GLY A 10 -0.41 -2.95 9.81
C GLY A 10 0.64 -3.27 10.86
N GLY A 11 1.10 -4.52 10.83
CA GLY A 11 2.01 -5.14 11.79
C GLY A 11 2.18 -6.63 11.49
N ASP A 12 3.09 -7.30 12.21
CA ASP A 12 3.27 -8.76 12.14
C ASP A 12 3.46 -9.35 10.71
N GLY A 13 4.08 -8.57 9.82
CA GLY A 13 4.39 -8.99 8.45
C GLY A 13 3.32 -8.68 7.41
N GLN A 14 2.18 -8.09 7.82
CA GLN A 14 1.09 -7.68 6.96
C GLN A 14 0.89 -6.16 7.05
N TYR A 15 0.81 -5.52 5.89
CA TYR A 15 0.73 -4.07 5.80
C TYR A 15 -0.24 -3.62 4.73
N VAL A 16 -0.78 -2.42 4.89
CA VAL A 16 -1.51 -1.69 3.85
C VAL A 16 -0.79 -0.37 3.62
N VAL A 17 -0.56 -0.03 2.36
CA VAL A 17 0.12 1.20 1.98
C VAL A 17 -0.73 1.99 0.99
N THR A 18 -1.08 3.21 1.39
CA THR A 18 -1.80 4.16 0.55
C THR A 18 -1.00 5.45 0.48
N MET A 19 -0.87 5.97 -0.73
CA MET A 19 -0.24 7.26 -1.01
C MET A 19 -1.29 8.15 -1.67
N GLU A 20 -1.37 9.40 -1.25
CA GLU A 20 -2.41 10.30 -1.71
C GLU A 20 -1.78 11.65 -2.05
N SER A 21 -2.12 12.18 -3.22
CA SER A 21 -1.84 13.53 -3.66
C SER A 21 -3.15 14.27 -3.94
N ASP A 22 -3.06 15.52 -4.41
CA ASP A 22 -4.25 16.29 -4.79
C ASP A 22 -5.00 15.68 -6.00
N GLU A 23 -4.30 14.91 -6.85
CA GLU A 23 -4.85 14.36 -8.09
C GLU A 23 -5.19 12.85 -8.01
N LEU A 24 -4.50 12.11 -7.15
CA LEU A 24 -4.48 10.65 -7.19
C LEU A 24 -4.48 10.03 -5.80
N ILE A 25 -5.10 8.86 -5.68
CA ILE A 25 -4.86 7.90 -4.61
C ILE A 25 -4.16 6.69 -5.23
N VAL A 26 -3.12 6.20 -4.58
CA VAL A 26 -2.30 5.09 -5.06
C VAL A 26 -2.17 4.06 -3.94
N ASN A 27 -2.71 2.86 -4.16
CA ASN A 27 -2.57 1.74 -3.23
C ASN A 27 -1.49 0.80 -3.75
N VAL A 28 -0.62 0.32 -2.87
CA VAL A 28 0.29 -0.79 -3.19
C VAL A 28 -0.52 -2.07 -3.18
N VAL A 29 -0.40 -2.88 -4.24
CA VAL A 29 -1.16 -4.12 -4.36
C VAL A 29 -0.28 -5.37 -4.37
N ASN A 30 -0.82 -6.45 -3.84
CA ASN A 30 -0.28 -7.79 -3.93
C ASN A 30 -0.91 -8.50 -5.13
N SER A 31 -0.23 -8.48 -6.28
CA SER A 31 -0.71 -9.10 -7.51
C SER A 31 -0.73 -10.62 -7.50
N SER A 32 -0.12 -11.23 -6.49
CA SER A 32 -0.23 -12.68 -6.25
C SER A 32 -1.49 -13.05 -5.46
N ALA A 33 -2.19 -12.07 -4.89
CA ALA A 33 -3.44 -12.27 -4.16
C ALA A 33 -4.63 -12.40 -5.11
N SER A 34 -5.73 -12.96 -4.60
CA SER A 34 -6.93 -13.22 -5.40
C SER A 34 -7.78 -11.96 -5.61
N GLY A 35 -7.81 -11.07 -4.62
CA GLY A 35 -8.73 -9.94 -4.52
C GLY A 35 -10.10 -10.29 -3.91
N ASP A 36 -10.40 -11.57 -3.71
CA ASP A 36 -11.72 -12.06 -3.29
C ASP A 36 -11.79 -12.40 -1.79
N GLU A 37 -10.64 -12.49 -1.11
CA GLU A 37 -10.55 -12.79 0.31
C GLU A 37 -10.38 -11.51 1.14
N PHE A 38 -10.80 -11.56 2.41
CA PHE A 38 -10.58 -10.49 3.37
C PHE A 38 -9.62 -10.97 4.46
N VAL A 39 -8.67 -10.10 4.80
CA VAL A 39 -7.64 -10.33 5.81
C VAL A 39 -7.88 -9.35 6.95
N GLU A 40 -7.93 -9.88 8.17
CA GLU A 40 -7.95 -9.06 9.38
C GLU A 40 -6.55 -8.49 9.64
N ILE A 41 -6.46 -7.17 9.75
CA ILE A 41 -5.22 -6.44 10.00
C ILE A 41 -5.47 -5.33 11.00
N THR A 42 -4.50 -5.08 11.90
CA THR A 42 -4.57 -3.97 12.85
C THR A 42 -3.89 -2.73 12.29
N VAL A 43 -4.67 -1.67 12.06
CA VAL A 43 -4.17 -0.36 11.59
C VAL A 43 -4.48 0.70 12.64
N GLY A 44 -3.45 1.42 13.12
CA GLY A 44 -3.64 2.46 14.14
C GLY A 44 -4.23 1.95 15.46
N GLY A 45 -4.03 0.67 15.79
CA GLY A 45 -4.59 0.03 16.98
C GLY A 45 -6.05 -0.42 16.85
N GLN A 46 -6.63 -0.34 15.65
CA GLN A 46 -7.97 -0.84 15.35
C GLN A 46 -7.88 -2.07 14.44
N ALA A 47 -8.60 -3.13 14.79
CA ALA A 47 -8.76 -4.29 13.92
C ALA A 47 -9.73 -3.95 12.78
N CYS A 48 -9.28 -4.15 11.55
CA CYS A 48 -10.00 -3.87 10.32
C CYS A 48 -9.88 -5.06 9.37
N GLU A 49 -10.82 -5.20 8.44
CA GLU A 49 -10.72 -6.17 7.35
C GLU A 49 -10.38 -5.44 6.06
N TYR A 50 -9.37 -5.94 5.34
CA TYR A 50 -8.99 -5.45 4.02
C TYR A 50 -9.05 -6.59 3.00
N PRO A 51 -9.46 -6.32 1.75
CA PRO A 51 -9.24 -7.26 0.66
C PRO A 51 -7.76 -7.69 0.59
N ASP A 52 -7.50 -8.98 0.40
CA ASP A 52 -6.16 -9.59 0.37
C ASP A 52 -5.21 -8.92 -0.63
N ILE A 53 -5.76 -8.40 -1.74
CA ILE A 53 -5.03 -7.63 -2.75
C ILE A 53 -4.36 -6.35 -2.21
N TYR A 54 -4.89 -5.74 -1.15
CA TYR A 54 -4.30 -4.55 -0.53
C TYR A 54 -3.36 -4.87 0.63
N VAL A 55 -3.26 -6.15 1.01
CA VAL A 55 -2.37 -6.60 2.09
C VAL A 55 -1.06 -7.09 1.52
N VAL A 56 0.00 -6.36 1.84
CA VAL A 56 1.35 -6.55 1.29
C VAL A 56 2.36 -6.90 2.38
N GLY A 57 3.45 -7.56 1.98
CA GLY A 57 4.57 -7.86 2.87
C GLY A 57 5.52 -6.67 3.07
N LEU A 58 6.39 -6.73 4.07
CA LEU A 58 7.37 -5.68 4.38
C LEU A 58 8.26 -5.34 3.16
N ASP A 59 8.70 -6.34 2.41
CA ASP A 59 9.54 -6.14 1.22
C ASP A 59 8.87 -5.24 0.17
N GLN A 60 7.55 -5.40 -0.02
CA GLN A 60 6.76 -4.55 -0.93
C GLN A 60 6.57 -3.15 -0.37
N VAL A 61 6.42 -2.99 0.95
CA VAL A 61 6.38 -1.67 1.61
C VAL A 61 7.69 -0.92 1.37
N GLU A 62 8.82 -1.57 1.64
CA GLU A 62 10.14 -0.96 1.44
C GLU A 62 10.36 -0.55 -0.01
N ALA A 63 10.00 -1.44 -0.95
CA ALA A 63 10.13 -1.16 -2.37
C ALA A 63 9.23 0.01 -2.82
N ALA A 64 7.99 0.07 -2.32
CA ALA A 64 7.07 1.15 -2.66
C ALA A 64 7.56 2.51 -2.17
N LEU A 65 8.11 2.56 -0.95
CA LEU A 65 8.68 3.78 -0.37
C LEU A 65 9.95 4.21 -1.13
N ARG A 66 10.82 3.27 -1.49
CA ARG A 66 12.02 3.53 -2.31
C ARG A 66 11.66 4.14 -3.66
N HIS A 67 10.74 3.51 -4.36
CA HIS A 67 10.28 3.98 -5.65
C HIS A 67 9.64 5.38 -5.55
N ARG A 68 8.74 5.62 -4.59
CA ARG A 68 7.96 6.87 -4.56
C ARG A 68 8.65 8.05 -3.91
N ILE A 69 9.49 7.83 -2.89
CA ILE A 69 10.19 8.92 -2.17
C ILE A 69 11.51 9.26 -2.85
N PHE A 70 12.25 8.23 -3.29
CA PHE A 70 13.62 8.38 -3.78
C PHE A 70 13.74 8.26 -5.30
N ASN A 71 12.64 7.99 -6.01
CA ASN A 71 12.61 7.76 -7.46
C ASN A 71 13.61 6.66 -7.90
N GLU A 72 13.82 5.64 -7.05
CA GLU A 72 14.66 4.49 -7.39
C GLU A 72 13.89 3.59 -8.38
N GLU A 73 14.44 3.37 -9.58
CA GLU A 73 13.91 2.41 -10.55
C GLU A 73 14.46 0.99 -10.27
N GLY A 74 13.62 -0.04 -10.40
CA GLY A 74 14.08 -1.44 -10.45
C GLY A 74 13.51 -2.42 -9.42
N GLN A 75 12.41 -2.09 -8.73
CA GLN A 75 11.67 -3.06 -7.91
C GLN A 75 10.25 -3.24 -8.48
N ASP A 76 9.84 -4.49 -8.70
CA ASP A 76 8.48 -4.85 -9.16
C ASP A 76 7.48 -4.57 -8.04
N VAL A 77 6.99 -3.33 -8.00
CA VAL A 77 5.89 -2.91 -7.13
C VAL A 77 4.71 -2.60 -8.02
N GLU A 78 3.59 -3.27 -7.74
CA GLU A 78 2.34 -3.03 -8.43
C GLU A 78 1.46 -2.08 -7.64
N TYR A 79 0.71 -1.25 -8.38
CA TYR A 79 -0.11 -0.21 -7.81
C TYR A 79 -1.51 -0.21 -8.43
N GLU A 80 -2.52 0.00 -7.60
CA GLU A 80 -3.82 0.50 -8.04
C GLU A 80 -3.79 2.03 -7.99
N VAL A 81 -4.25 2.68 -9.07
CA VAL A 81 -4.28 4.14 -9.18
C VAL A 81 -5.73 4.61 -9.36
N ILE A 82 -6.19 5.44 -8.44
CA ILE A 82 -7.55 5.99 -8.41
C ILE A 82 -7.47 7.52 -8.59
N PRO A 83 -8.00 8.07 -9.70
CA PRO A 83 -8.12 9.52 -9.89
C PRO A 83 -9.14 10.15 -8.92
N LYS A 84 -8.88 11.40 -8.52
CA LYS A 84 -9.80 12.21 -7.69
C LYS A 84 -10.67 13.18 -8.50
#